data_AF-A0A956BNJ8-F1
#
_entry.id   AF-A0A956BNJ8-F1
#
_cell.length_a   1.000
_cell.length_b   1.000
_cell.length_c   1.000
_cell.angle_alpha   90.00
_cell.angle_beta   90.00
_cell.angle_gamma   90.00
#
_symmetry.space_group_name_H-M   'P 1'
#
loop_
_entity.id
_entity.type
_entity.pdbx_description
1 polymer ?
#
loop_
_entity_poly.entity_id
_entity_poly.type
_entity_poly.pdbx_seq_one_letter_code
_entity_poly.pdbx_strand_id
1 'polypeptide(L)'
;TGDTPVRAASVVAGLGSAVFSTLAHTTLRALGKEDANAVVFWFQLSIGAGALAALAVTGAPLTTPTASTLPWLVAIGLTALAGQSLMTRAYASDTAPRVAAAGYVGPLLGFALDVAAFGQTPEPASLLGAGFILGAGFWLLR
;
A
#
# COMPACT_ATOMS: atom_id res chain seq x y z
N THR A 1 -25.03 -12.35 -13.85
CA THR A 1 -24.54 -11.43 -14.90
C THR A 1 -24.35 -9.99 -14.42
N GLY A 2 -24.35 -9.72 -13.11
CA GLY A 2 -24.16 -8.37 -12.53
C GLY A 2 -22.73 -8.01 -12.12
N ASP A 3 -21.77 -8.95 -12.21
CA ASP A 3 -20.40 -8.76 -11.70
C ASP A 3 -19.44 -8.09 -12.71
N THR A 4 -19.79 -8.03 -13.99
CA THR A 4 -18.91 -7.49 -15.03
C THR A 4 -18.57 -5.99 -14.86
N PRO A 5 -19.51 -5.08 -14.52
CA PRO A 5 -19.16 -3.66 -14.34
C PRO A 5 -18.31 -3.43 -13.09
N VAL A 6 -18.54 -4.17 -12.00
CA VAL A 6 -17.76 -4.05 -10.76
C VAL A 6 -16.31 -4.55 -10.96
N ARG A 7 -16.14 -5.62 -11.75
CA ARG A 7 -14.81 -6.12 -12.13
C ARG A 7 -14.06 -5.14 -13.02
N ALA A 8 -14.71 -4.53 -14.00
CA ALA A 8 -14.06 -3.52 -14.84
C ALA A 8 -13.66 -2.27 -14.03
N ALA A 9 -14.55 -1.78 -13.15
CA ALA A 9 -14.27 -0.64 -12.29
C ALA A 9 -13.11 -0.89 -11.32
N SER A 10 -13.04 -2.09 -10.71
CA SER A 10 -11.94 -2.45 -9.81
C SER A 10 -10.60 -2.60 -10.53
N VAL A 11 -10.59 -3.11 -11.77
CA VAL A 11 -9.37 -3.15 -12.59
C VAL A 11 -8.88 -1.73 -12.90
N VAL A 12 -9.77 -0.83 -13.33
CA VAL A 12 -9.40 0.57 -13.62
C VAL A 12 -8.94 1.29 -12.36
N ALA A 13 -9.62 1.08 -11.22
CA ALA A 13 -9.21 1.64 -9.94
C ALA A 13 -7.84 1.12 -9.47
N GLY A 14 -7.57 -0.18 -9.66
CA GLY A 14 -6.28 -0.78 -9.36
C GLY A 14 -5.14 -0.27 -10.25
N LEU A 15 -5.39 -0.09 -11.55
CA LEU A 15 -4.41 0.53 -12.46
C LEU A 15 -4.17 2.00 -12.09
N GLY A 16 -5.23 2.74 -11.76
CA GLY A 16 -5.13 4.11 -11.29
C GLY A 16 -4.29 4.21 -10.02
N SER A 17 -4.54 3.35 -9.02
CA SER A 17 -3.79 3.37 -7.76
C SER A 17 -2.30 3.07 -7.97
N ALA A 18 -1.95 2.18 -8.90
CA ALA A 18 -0.55 1.89 -9.23
C ALA A 18 0.17 3.13 -9.81
N VAL A 19 -0.50 3.89 -10.70
CA VAL A 19 0.04 5.14 -11.26
C VAL A 19 0.23 6.18 -10.15
N PHE A 20 -0.80 6.42 -9.34
CA PHE A 20 -0.72 7.38 -8.23
C PHE A 20 0.34 7.00 -7.20
N SER A 21 0.47 5.71 -6.86
CA SER A 21 1.49 5.22 -5.94
C SER A 21 2.91 5.46 -6.50
N THR A 22 3.12 5.18 -7.78
CA THR A 22 4.43 5.40 -8.42
C THR A 22 4.78 6.89 -8.47
N LEU A 23 3.81 7.75 -8.78
CA LEU A 23 3.98 9.20 -8.75
C LEU A 23 4.34 9.69 -7.34
N ALA A 24 3.63 9.21 -6.31
CA ALA A 24 3.88 9.55 -4.92
C ALA A 24 5.30 9.13 -4.46
N HIS A 25 5.76 7.94 -4.85
CA HIS A 25 7.12 7.49 -4.51
C HIS A 25 8.19 8.31 -5.24
N THR A 26 7.91 8.72 -6.49
CA THR A 26 8.83 9.55 -7.28
C THR A 26 8.93 10.97 -6.70
N THR A 27 7.81 11.56 -6.26
CA THR A 27 7.82 12.87 -5.59
C THR A 27 8.45 12.80 -4.21
N LEU A 28 8.20 11.73 -3.45
CA LEU A 28 8.86 11.49 -2.16
C LEU A 28 10.38 11.46 -2.31
N ARG A 29 10.88 10.86 -3.38
CA ARG A 29 12.32 10.87 -3.71
C ARG A 29 12.84 12.28 -3.98
N ALA A 30 12.08 13.11 -4.70
CA ALA A 30 12.47 14.50 -4.96
C ALA A 30 12.55 15.33 -3.67
N LEU A 31 11.76 14.95 -2.65
CA LEU A 31 11.76 15.54 -1.30
C LEU A 31 12.83 14.94 -0.37
N GLY A 32 13.74 14.09 -0.86
CA GLY A 32 14.72 13.38 0.00
C GLY A 32 15.70 14.26 0.80
N LYS A 33 15.72 15.58 0.57
CA LYS A 33 16.50 16.56 1.36
C LYS A 33 15.70 17.22 2.50
N GLU A 34 14.39 17.05 2.51
CA GLU A 34 13.49 17.57 3.54
C GLU A 34 13.48 16.65 4.78
N ASP A 35 13.00 17.18 5.91
CA ASP A 35 12.82 16.38 7.11
C ASP A 35 11.81 15.25 6.89
N ALA A 36 12.27 14.00 7.05
CA ALA A 36 11.46 12.80 6.90
C ALA A 36 10.20 12.82 7.77
N ASN A 37 10.27 13.40 8.97
CA ASN A 37 9.10 13.49 9.87
C ASN A 37 8.03 14.43 9.32
N ALA A 38 8.45 15.59 8.78
CA ALA A 38 7.55 16.54 8.15
C ALA A 38 6.85 15.91 6.93
N VAL A 39 7.59 15.16 6.11
CA VAL A 39 7.03 14.49 4.93
C VAL A 39 6.00 13.44 5.33
N VAL A 40 6.30 12.59 6.32
CA VAL A 40 5.33 11.58 6.82
C VAL A 40 4.09 12.26 7.39
N PHE A 41 4.25 13.35 8.15
CA PHE A 41 3.12 14.10 8.72
C PHE A 41 2.17 14.61 7.64
N TRP A 42 2.68 15.32 6.63
CA TRP A 42 1.87 15.85 5.53
C TRP A 42 1.27 14.77 4.65
N PHE A 43 1.99 13.66 4.45
CA PHE A 43 1.49 12.51 3.71
C PHE A 43 0.29 11.87 4.42
N GLN A 44 0.39 11.63 5.73
CA GLN A 44 -0.71 11.07 6.52
C GLN A 44 -1.91 12.01 6.61
N LEU A 45 -1.66 13.31 6.74
CA LEU A 45 -2.73 14.32 6.72
C LEU A 45 -3.48 14.31 5.38
N SER A 46 -2.74 14.18 4.27
CA SER A 46 -3.29 14.14 2.92
C SER A 46 -4.11 12.85 2.67
N ILE A 47 -3.65 11.71 3.18
CA ILE A 47 -4.41 10.44 3.14
C ILE A 47 -5.70 10.58 3.94
N GLY A 48 -5.63 11.12 5.16
CA GLY A 48 -6.80 11.32 6.02
C GLY A 48 -7.84 12.24 5.36
N ALA A 49 -7.40 13.37 4.80
CA ALA A 49 -8.28 14.28 4.07
C ALA A 49 -8.87 13.63 2.81
N GLY A 50 -8.07 12.89 2.06
CA GLY A 50 -8.53 12.14 0.88
C GLY A 50 -9.57 11.08 1.22
N ALA A 51 -9.39 10.36 2.33
CA ALA A 51 -10.36 9.38 2.82
C ALA A 51 -11.70 10.04 3.20
N LEU A 52 -11.66 11.19 3.88
CA LEU A 52 -12.87 11.96 4.20
C LEU A 52 -13.57 12.49 2.94
N ALA A 53 -12.80 12.98 1.96
CA ALA A 53 -13.35 13.44 0.69
C ALA A 53 -14.01 12.28 -0.09
N ALA A 54 -13.35 11.11 -0.13
CA ALA A 54 -13.91 9.91 -0.76
C ALA A 54 -15.20 9.46 -0.07
N LEU A 55 -15.27 9.56 1.26
CA LEU A 55 -16.48 9.28 2.01
C LEU A 55 -17.62 10.24 1.65
N ALA A 56 -17.31 11.54 1.55
CA ALA A 56 -18.29 12.56 1.16
C ALA A 56 -18.83 12.35 -0.26
N VAL A 57 -17.98 11.94 -1.20
CA VAL A 57 -18.38 11.67 -2.60
C VAL A 57 -19.21 10.39 -2.71
N THR A 58 -18.84 9.34 -1.99
CA THR A 58 -19.53 8.04 -2.04
C THR A 58 -20.82 8.01 -1.22
N GLY A 59 -20.98 8.94 -0.28
CA GLY A 59 -22.13 8.98 0.64
C GLY A 59 -22.19 7.77 1.58
N ALA A 60 -21.10 7.01 1.72
CA ALA A 60 -21.09 5.83 2.57
C ALA A 60 -21.27 6.22 4.05
N PRO A 61 -22.02 5.42 4.83
CA PRO A 61 -22.32 5.76 6.21
C PRO A 61 -21.06 5.69 7.08
N LEU A 62 -20.81 6.76 7.84
CA LEU A 62 -19.75 6.82 8.84
C LEU A 62 -20.18 5.96 10.04
N THR A 63 -19.74 4.70 10.04
CA THR A 63 -20.07 3.76 11.10
C THR A 63 -19.13 4.01 12.28
N THR A 64 -19.68 4.31 13.46
CA THR A 64 -18.87 4.50 14.66
C THR A 64 -18.24 3.17 15.09
N PRO A 65 -16.93 3.12 15.37
CA PRO A 65 -16.28 1.89 15.76
C PRO A 65 -16.77 1.43 17.14
N THR A 66 -17.06 0.15 17.27
CA THR A 66 -17.37 -0.51 18.55
C THR A 66 -16.11 -0.61 19.41
N ALA A 67 -16.26 -0.63 20.73
CA ALA A 67 -15.12 -0.77 21.66
C ALA A 67 -14.24 -2.01 21.38
N SER A 68 -14.81 -3.07 20.78
CA SER A 68 -14.08 -4.28 20.37
C SER A 68 -13.22 -4.10 19.11
N THR A 69 -13.55 -3.17 18.21
CA THR A 69 -12.78 -2.92 16.98
C THR A 69 -11.73 -1.83 17.15
N LEU A 70 -11.88 -0.99 18.17
CA LEU A 70 -10.93 0.06 18.52
C LEU A 70 -9.47 -0.41 18.68
N PRO A 71 -9.15 -1.51 19.40
CA PRO A 71 -7.76 -1.98 19.52
C PRO A 71 -7.17 -2.39 18.16
N TRP A 72 -7.96 -2.99 17.27
CA TRP A 72 -7.53 -3.37 15.94
C TRP A 72 -7.25 -2.13 15.06
N LEU A 73 -8.09 -1.10 15.14
CA LEU A 73 -7.86 0.16 14.42
C LEU A 73 -6.58 0.85 14.89
N VAL A 74 -6.33 0.87 16.20
CA VAL A 74 -5.08 1.41 16.75
C VAL A 74 -3.87 0.59 16.27
N ALA A 75 -3.96 -0.74 16.29
CA ALA A 75 -2.88 -1.60 15.81
C ALA A 75 -2.58 -1.38 14.32
N ILE A 76 -3.61 -1.26 13.48
CA ILE A 76 -3.47 -0.94 12.05
C ILE A 76 -2.82 0.43 11.88
N GLY A 77 -3.30 1.45 12.60
CA GLY A 77 -2.75 2.81 12.52
C GLY A 77 -1.27 2.89 12.94
N LEU A 78 -0.90 2.23 14.04
CA LEU A 78 0.49 2.19 14.52
C LEU A 78 1.40 1.45 13.53
N THR A 79 0.93 0.32 12.99
CA THR A 79 1.70 -0.46 12.01
C THR A 79 1.85 0.30 10.69
N ALA A 80 0.80 0.98 10.24
CA ALA A 80 0.83 1.82 9.05
C ALA A 80 1.77 3.03 9.22
N LEU A 81 1.73 3.70 10.38
CA LEU A 81 2.64 4.80 10.69
C LEU A 81 4.08 4.32 10.71
N ALA A 82 4.37 3.20 11.39
CA ALA A 82 5.69 2.61 11.42
C ALA A 82 6.17 2.25 10.00
N GLY A 83 5.34 1.56 9.21
CA GLY A 83 5.65 1.20 7.83
C GLY A 83 5.98 2.41 6.96
N GLN A 84 5.15 3.46 7.03
CA GLN A 84 5.37 4.70 6.28
C GLN A 84 6.66 5.41 6.72
N SER A 85 6.92 5.51 8.02
CA SER A 85 8.15 6.11 8.54
C SER A 85 9.41 5.36 8.11
N LEU A 86 9.39 4.02 8.15
CA LEU A 86 10.49 3.20 7.66
C LEU A 86 10.70 3.38 6.16
N MET A 87 9.63 3.39 5.38
CA MET A 87 9.68 3.57 3.93
C MET A 87 10.29 4.94 3.57
N THR A 88 9.81 6.03 4.18
CA THR A 88 10.35 7.38 3.94
C THR A 88 11.84 7.45 4.27
N ARG A 89 12.28 6.86 5.40
CA ARG A 89 13.70 6.81 5.78
C ARG A 89 14.53 5.96 4.82
N ALA A 90 14.00 4.85 4.32
CA ALA A 90 14.69 4.00 3.35
C ALA A 90 14.92 4.76 2.03
N TYR A 91 13.91 5.45 1.51
CA TYR A 91 14.03 6.28 0.31
C TYR A 91 14.98 7.47 0.46
N ALA A 92 15.16 7.98 1.68
CA ALA A 92 16.12 9.05 1.97
C ALA A 92 17.57 8.55 2.11
N SER A 93 17.78 7.27 2.47
CA SER A 93 19.10 6.73 2.82
C SER A 93 19.76 5.84 1.77
N ASP A 94 18.99 5.25 0.85
CA ASP A 94 19.51 4.40 -0.23
C ASP A 94 18.95 4.83 -1.60
N THR A 95 19.52 4.25 -2.66
CA THR A 95 19.10 4.44 -4.03
C THR A 95 17.69 3.87 -4.27
N ALA A 96 16.85 4.64 -4.95
CA ALA A 96 15.45 4.27 -5.20
C ALA A 96 15.24 2.88 -5.83
N PRO A 97 16.09 2.38 -6.77
CA PRO A 97 15.93 1.03 -7.32
C PRO A 97 16.05 -0.06 -6.27
N ARG A 98 16.98 0.10 -5.30
CA ARG A 98 17.20 -0.90 -4.25
C ARG A 98 16.06 -0.91 -3.23
N VAL A 99 15.57 0.26 -2.85
CA VAL A 99 14.40 0.38 -1.96
C VAL A 99 13.14 -0.16 -2.63
N ALA A 100 12.96 0.14 -3.93
CA ALA A 100 11.85 -0.43 -4.71
C ALA A 100 11.94 -1.95 -4.82
N ALA A 101 13.15 -2.50 -5.02
CA ALA A 101 13.38 -3.95 -5.06
C ALA A 101 12.99 -4.64 -3.75
N ALA A 102 13.27 -4.01 -2.60
CA ALA A 102 12.84 -4.54 -1.30
C ALA A 102 11.30 -4.59 -1.16
N GLY A 103 10.58 -3.66 -1.80
CA GLY A 103 9.12 -3.65 -1.83
C GLY A 103 8.49 -4.86 -2.52
N TYR A 104 9.21 -5.52 -3.44
CA TYR A 104 8.73 -6.72 -4.14
C TYR A 104 8.61 -7.95 -3.25
N VAL A 105 9.14 -7.91 -2.03
CA VAL A 105 8.91 -8.95 -1.00
C VAL A 105 7.52 -8.84 -0.38
N GLY A 106 6.87 -7.68 -0.46
CA GLY A 106 5.55 -7.41 0.10
C GLY A 106 4.48 -8.44 -0.28
N PRO A 107 4.29 -8.77 -1.57
CA PRO A 107 3.34 -9.80 -2.00
C PRO A 107 3.59 -11.19 -1.38
N LEU A 108 4.85 -11.60 -1.21
CA LEU A 108 5.19 -12.88 -0.55
C LEU A 108 4.77 -12.89 0.92
N LEU A 109 5.06 -11.81 1.64
CA LEU A 109 4.62 -11.65 3.02
C LEU A 109 3.10 -11.63 3.11
N GLY A 110 2.42 -10.97 2.16
CA GLY A 110 0.97 -10.97 2.05
C GLY A 110 0.41 -12.38 1.94
N PHE A 111 0.92 -13.20 1.01
CA PHE A 111 0.49 -14.59 0.87
C PHE A 111 0.82 -15.45 2.09
N ALA A 112 2.00 -15.29 2.68
CA ALA A 112 2.37 -16.03 3.88
C ALA A 112 1.43 -15.71 5.06
N LEU A 113 1.09 -14.43 5.24
CA LEU A 113 0.13 -14.00 6.25
C LEU A 113 -1.29 -14.45 5.91
N ASP A 114 -1.68 -14.46 4.65
CA ASP A 114 -3.02 -14.89 4.24
C ASP A 114 -3.25 -16.39 4.52
N VAL A 115 -2.24 -17.21 4.21
CA VAL A 115 -2.21 -18.63 4.57
C VAL A 115 -2.18 -18.82 6.08
N ALA A 116 -1.34 -18.08 6.81
CA ALA A 116 -1.16 -18.27 8.26
C ALA A 116 -2.35 -17.77 9.09
N ALA A 117 -2.96 -16.64 8.72
CA ALA A 117 -4.03 -16.00 9.48
C ALA A 117 -5.43 -16.45 9.04
N PHE A 118 -5.63 -16.68 7.73
CA PHE A 118 -6.95 -16.99 7.18
C PHE A 118 -7.06 -18.41 6.61
N GLY A 119 -5.96 -19.15 6.51
CA GLY A 119 -5.94 -20.50 5.93
C GLY A 119 -6.24 -20.51 4.42
N GLN A 120 -6.21 -19.36 3.76
CA GLN A 120 -6.53 -19.22 2.34
C GLN A 120 -5.28 -19.48 1.51
N THR A 121 -5.33 -20.51 0.66
CA THR A 121 -4.23 -20.81 -0.26
C THR A 121 -4.37 -19.97 -1.53
N PRO A 122 -3.31 -19.26 -1.95
CA PRO A 122 -3.35 -18.45 -3.18
C PRO A 122 -3.66 -19.30 -4.41
N GLU A 123 -4.43 -18.73 -5.33
CA GLU A 123 -4.70 -19.35 -6.63
C GLU A 123 -3.39 -19.47 -7.45
N PRO A 124 -3.22 -20.52 -8.30
CA PRO A 124 -2.05 -20.65 -9.16
C PRO A 124 -1.75 -19.41 -10.02
N ALA A 125 -2.78 -18.67 -10.46
CA ALA A 125 -2.61 -17.43 -11.20
C ALA A 125 -1.94 -16.32 -10.35
N SER A 126 -2.29 -16.21 -9.08
CA SER A 126 -1.69 -15.28 -8.12
C SER A 126 -0.22 -15.62 -7.84
N LEU A 127 0.12 -16.91 -7.78
CA LEU A 127 1.50 -17.39 -7.64
C LEU A 127 2.35 -17.04 -8.86
N LEU A 128 1.80 -17.18 -10.08
CA LEU A 128 2.48 -16.75 -11.30
C LEU A 128 2.77 -15.25 -11.30
N GLY A 129 1.78 -14.43 -10.92
CA GLY A 129 1.95 -12.98 -10.79
C GLY A 129 3.04 -12.60 -9.79
N ALA A 130 3.06 -13.24 -8.62
CA ALA A 130 4.14 -13.02 -7.64
C ALA A 130 5.52 -13.47 -8.18
N GLY A 131 5.58 -14.57 -8.93
CA GLY A 131 6.81 -15.02 -9.60
C GLY A 131 7.36 -13.96 -10.56
N PHE A 132 6.51 -13.31 -11.35
CA PHE A 132 6.93 -12.20 -12.23
C PHE A 132 7.47 -11.01 -11.44
N ILE A 133 6.80 -10.61 -10.36
CA ILE A 133 7.24 -9.49 -9.50
C ILE A 133 8.62 -9.76 -8.90
N LEU A 134 8.84 -10.97 -8.38
CA LEU A 134 10.12 -11.37 -7.80
C LEU A 134 11.23 -11.48 -8.84
N GLY A 135 10.93 -12.03 -10.01
CA GLY A 135 11.87 -12.11 -11.14
C GLY A 135 12.32 -10.72 -11.60
N ALA A 136 11.38 -9.77 -11.71
CA ALA A 136 11.69 -8.38 -12.03
C ALA A 136 12.54 -7.72 -10.93
N GLY A 137 12.24 -7.98 -9.65
CA GLY A 137 13.03 -7.50 -8.52
C GLY A 137 14.47 -8.01 -8.52
N PHE A 138 14.66 -9.29 -8.79
CA PHE A 138 15.99 -9.88 -8.93
C PHE A 138 16.77 -9.27 -10.10
N TRP A 139 16.10 -9.03 -11.23
CA TRP A 139 16.73 -8.40 -12.39
C TRP A 139 17.14 -6.94 -12.11
N LEU A 140 16.34 -6.20 -11.34
CA LEU A 140 16.64 -4.81 -10.95
C LEU A 140 17.86 -4.70 -10.01
N LEU A 141 18.15 -5.76 -9.25
CA LEU A 141 19.30 -5.81 -8.32
C LEU A 141 20.61 -6.23 -8.99
N ARG A 142 20.56 -6.71 -10.23
CA ARG A 142 21.72 -7.18 -11.00
C ARG A 142 22.28 -6.07 -11.88
#